data_AF-A0A6N6LC38-F1
#
_entry.id   AF-A0A6N6LC38-F1
#
_cell.length_a   1.000
_cell.length_b   1.000
_cell.length_c   1.000
_cell.angle_alpha   90.00
_cell.angle_beta   90.00
_cell.angle_gamma   90.00
#
_symmetry.space_group_name_H-M   'P 1'
#
loop_
_entity.id
_entity.type
_entity.pdbx_description
1 polymer ?
#
loop_
_entity_poly.entity_id
_entity_poly.type
_entity_poly.pdbx_seq_one_letter_code
_entity_poly.pdbx_strand_id
1 'polypeptide(L)' 'SDQRTAWLPAFLAYYNARRPHSALGYQPPASRIPGNNLLQLNI' A
#
# COMPACT_ATOMS: atom_id res chain seq x y z
N SER A 1 14.61 13.31 9.91
CA SER A 1 14.19 12.63 11.15
C SER A 1 14.31 11.14 10.91
N ASP A 2 15.36 10.52 11.47
CA ASP A 2 15.73 9.13 11.20
C ASP A 2 14.66 8.13 11.63
N GLN A 3 13.90 8.48 12.67
CA GLN A 3 12.76 7.70 13.14
C GLN A 3 11.67 7.56 12.07
N ARG A 4 11.34 8.64 11.33
CA ARG A 4 10.36 8.56 10.23
C ARG A 4 10.88 7.68 9.09
N THR A 5 12.16 7.79 8.75
CA THR A 5 12.78 6.98 7.69
C THR A 5 12.76 5.50 8.04
N ALA A 6 13.11 5.16 9.29
CA ALA A 6 13.08 3.78 9.78
C ALA A 6 11.65 3.18 9.78
N TRP A 7 10.64 3.98 10.11
CA TRP A 7 9.24 3.54 10.14
C TRP A 7 8.53 3.55 8.78
N LEU A 8 9.07 4.26 7.79
CA LEU A 8 8.42 4.46 6.50
C LEU A 8 8.05 3.14 5.79
N PRO A 9 8.91 2.11 5.72
CA PRO A 9 8.57 0.85 5.06
C PRO A 9 7.38 0.14 5.72
N ALA A 10 7.39 0.04 7.05
CA ALA A 10 6.31 -0.58 7.82
C ALA A 10 4.99 0.20 7.67
N PHE A 11 5.08 1.53 7.70
CA PHE A 11 3.93 2.40 7.49
C PHE A 11 3.31 2.19 6.10
N LEU A 12 4.12 2.18 5.03
CA LEU A 12 3.63 2.00 3.67
C LEU A 12 2.96 0.65 3.46
N ALA A 13 3.55 -0.43 4.01
CA ALA A 13 2.96 -1.77 3.96
C ALA A 13 1.58 -1.80 4.63
N TYR A 14 1.45 -1.21 5.81
CA TYR A 14 0.16 -1.09 6.50
C TYR A 14 -0.84 -0.22 5.74
N TYR A 15 -0.41 0.97 5.31
CA TYR A 15 -1.26 1.95 4.65
C TYR A 15 -1.86 1.40 3.35
N ASN A 16 -1.03 0.76 2.52
CA ASN A 16 -1.47 0.25 1.22
C ASN A 16 -2.30 -1.03 1.33
N ALA A 17 -1.94 -1.94 2.25
CA ALA A 17 -2.54 -3.27 2.29
C ALA A 17 -3.66 -3.46 3.31
N ARG A 18 -3.74 -2.62 4.36
CA ARG A 18 -4.62 -2.89 5.52
C ARG A 18 -5.45 -1.69 5.98
N ARG A 19 -5.01 -0.46 5.73
CA ARG A 19 -5.71 0.72 6.25
C ARG A 19 -7.08 0.90 5.59
N PRO A 20 -8.20 0.81 6.34
CA PRO A 20 -9.52 1.01 5.78
C PRO A 20 -9.74 2.49 5.39
N HIS A 21 -10.35 2.72 4.23
CA HIS A 21 -10.72 4.05 3.76
C HIS A 21 -12.22 4.12 3.51
N SER A 22 -12.93 5.03 4.18
CA SER A 22 -14.39 5.18 4.06
C SER A 22 -14.83 5.47 2.62
N ALA A 23 -14.07 6.27 1.89
CA ALA A 23 -14.31 6.55 0.47
C ALA A 23 -14.17 5.32 -0.45
N LEU A 24 -13.55 4.24 0.03
CA LEU A 24 -13.39 2.97 -0.68
C LEU A 24 -14.26 1.86 -0.08
N GLY A 25 -15.35 2.23 0.62
CA GLY A 25 -16.20 1.23 1.29
C GLY A 25 -15.45 0.46 2.38
N TYR A 26 -14.54 1.13 3.09
CA TYR A 26 -13.66 0.57 4.11
C TYR A 26 -12.60 -0.42 3.59
N GLN A 27 -12.37 -0.46 2.28
CA GLN A 27 -11.29 -1.24 1.70
C GLN A 27 -9.95 -0.49 1.73
N PRO A 28 -8.82 -1.21 1.73
CA PRO A 28 -7.49 -0.59 1.64
C PRO A 28 -7.19 -0.05 0.24
N PRO A 29 -6.26 0.92 0.11
CA PRO A 29 -5.90 1.56 -1.15
C PRO A 29 -5.52 0.58 -2.27
N ALA A 30 -4.86 -0.54 -1.93
CA ALA A 30 -4.45 -1.57 -2.89
C ALA A 30 -5.63 -2.30 -3.56
N SER A 31 -6.81 -2.33 -2.93
CA SER A 31 -8.01 -2.98 -3.50
C SER A 31 -8.50 -2.33 -4.79
N ARG A 32 -8.05 -1.10 -5.07
CA ARG A 32 -8.35 -0.38 -6.31
C ARG A 32 -7.58 -0.89 -7.52
N ILE A 33 -6.51 -1.65 -7.31
CA ILE A 33 -5.68 -2.17 -8.38
C ILE A 33 -6.13 -3.61 -8.65
N PRO A 34 -6.80 -3.89 -9.79
CA PRO A 34 -7.12 -5.26 -10.16
C PRO A 34 -5.82 -6.00 -10.54
N GLY A 35 -5.58 -7.17 -9.93
CA GLY A 35 -4.45 -8.04 -10.26
C GLY A 35 -3.14 -7.75 -9.49
N ASN A 36 -2.07 -8.43 -9.88
CA ASN A 36 -0.75 -8.28 -9.27
C ASN A 36 -0.02 -7.05 -9.87
N ASN A 37 0.29 -6.04 -9.05
CA ASN A 37 0.95 -4.80 -9.50
C ASN A 37 2.48 -4.93 -9.64
N LEU A 38 3.03 -6.16 -9.55
CA LEU A 38 4.40 -6.38 -9.97
C LEU A 38 4.46 -6.07 -11.46
N LEU A 39 5.11 -4.96 -11.81
CA LEU A 39 5.52 -4.65 -13.17
C LEU A 39 6.14 -5.92 -13.73
N GLN A 40 5.46 -6.59 -14.67
CA GLN A 40 6.06 -7.66 -15.44
C GLN A 40 7.13 -6.99 -16.30
N LEU A 41 8.34 -6.85 -15.75
CA LEU A 41 9.54 -6.49 -16.49
C LEU A 41 9.82 -7.69 -17.38
N ASN A 42 9.21 -7.67 -18.56
CA ASN A 42 9.46 -8.64 -19.61
C ASN A 42 10.89 -8.38 -20.10
N ILE A 43 11.80 -9.31 -19.79
CA ILE A 43 13.19 -9.33 -20.27
C ILE A 43 13.20 -9.73 -21.74
#